data_AF-A0A6P1YPZ7-F1
#
_entry.id   AF-A0A6P1YPZ7-F1
#
_cell.length_a   1.000
_cell.length_b   1.000
_cell.length_c   1.000
_cell.angle_alpha   90.00
_cell.angle_beta   90.00
_cell.angle_gamma   90.00
#
_symmetry.space_group_name_H-M   'P 1'
#
loop_
_entity.id
_entity.type
_entity.pdbx_description
1 polymer ?
#
loop_
_entity_poly.entity_id
_entity_poly.type
_entity_poly.pdbx_seq_one_letter_code
_entity_poly.pdbx_strand_id
1 'polypeptide(L)'
;MDDIHYREYKILLRPERFFDPHQFEVYWHKLCLIAPEFKVGVTTHKDGFKRHVREVLFYDTPEYDLYRNAFILRKRTFYTDGWPDPDHELTLKFRHPELETAAAVDVTPHIQGSANIKFKEELLPLKEKVGGMRSLFSHNCVLMTPGLVLNEGLERIAQVFPALNGHCPAGKTAQISLVNKLPVVEVQVNVGEFDFGHGLVAKATIAVWRERVSETSIVGEFAFQAKFDRYDTLHDKARTRSEEFFKAIQEHAPEWVQLGTTKTSLVYNFGKQVVASQEG
;
A
#
# COMPACT_ATOMS: atom_id res chain seq x y z
N MET A 1 9.67 -20.50 -5.83
CA MET A 1 8.77 -19.37 -6.17
C MET A 1 8.11 -18.99 -4.87
N ASP A 2 8.05 -17.70 -4.55
CA ASP A 2 7.39 -17.26 -3.31
C ASP A 2 5.88 -17.46 -3.41
N ASP A 3 5.27 -17.90 -2.30
CA ASP A 3 3.83 -18.09 -2.22
C ASP A 3 3.13 -16.82 -1.68
N ILE A 4 1.87 -16.66 -2.06
CA ILE A 4 1.03 -15.60 -1.49
C ILE A 4 0.65 -16.02 -0.06
N HIS A 5 1.00 -15.16 0.90
CA HIS A 5 0.65 -15.34 2.32
C HIS A 5 -0.27 -14.24 2.85
N TYR A 6 -0.62 -13.28 1.99
CA TYR A 6 -1.36 -12.09 2.37
C TYR A 6 -2.44 -11.77 1.34
N ARG A 7 -3.65 -11.50 1.83
CA ARG A 7 -4.75 -10.95 1.04
C ARG A 7 -5.13 -9.62 1.69
N GLU A 8 -4.87 -8.53 0.97
CA GLU A 8 -5.01 -7.17 1.46
C GLU A 8 -6.08 -6.44 0.65
N TYR A 9 -7.14 -6.01 1.32
CA TYR A 9 -8.24 -5.28 0.73
C TYR A 9 -8.02 -3.81 0.97
N LYS A 10 -8.07 -2.98 -0.07
CA LYS A 10 -7.74 -1.54 0.01
C LYS A 10 -8.77 -0.70 -0.70
N ILE A 11 -9.28 0.32 -0.02
CA ILE A 11 -10.16 1.33 -0.57
C ILE A 11 -9.48 2.68 -0.40
N LEU A 12 -9.26 3.39 -1.50
CA LEU A 12 -8.89 4.79 -1.39
C LEU A 12 -10.09 5.61 -0.95
N LEU A 13 -9.84 6.53 -0.04
CA LEU A 13 -10.84 7.38 0.56
C LEU A 13 -10.64 8.82 0.09
N ARG A 14 -11.76 9.52 -0.13
CA ARG A 14 -11.78 10.91 -0.56
C ARG A 14 -11.10 11.82 0.46
N PRO A 15 -10.12 12.65 0.05
CA PRO A 15 -9.38 13.50 0.98
C PRO A 15 -10.26 14.52 1.70
N GLU A 16 -11.34 14.99 1.06
CA GLU A 16 -12.27 15.98 1.63
C GLU A 16 -13.01 15.43 2.86
N ARG A 17 -13.00 14.11 3.06
CA ARG A 17 -13.54 13.48 4.26
C ARG A 17 -12.64 13.63 5.48
N PHE A 18 -11.36 13.92 5.29
CA PHE A 18 -10.38 14.05 6.38
C PHE A 18 -10.10 15.53 6.68
N PHE A 19 -11.16 16.27 6.99
CA PHE A 19 -11.08 17.67 7.44
C PHE A 19 -10.88 17.80 8.95
N ASP A 20 -11.09 16.73 9.70
CA ASP A 20 -10.96 16.67 11.16
C ASP A 20 -10.38 15.31 11.61
N PRO A 21 -9.54 15.24 12.65
CA PRO A 21 -8.98 13.96 13.13
C PRO A 21 -10.02 12.92 13.57
N HIS A 22 -11.22 13.31 14.00
CA HIS A 22 -12.30 12.39 14.37
C HIS A 22 -12.88 11.63 13.17
N GLN A 23 -12.52 12.01 11.94
CA GLN A 23 -13.01 11.36 10.72
C GLN A 23 -12.52 9.91 10.58
N PHE A 24 -11.44 9.53 11.28
CA PHE A 24 -11.04 8.13 11.44
C PHE A 24 -12.10 7.32 12.17
N GLU A 25 -12.59 7.82 13.31
CA GLU A 25 -13.64 7.21 14.12
C GLU A 25 -14.98 7.16 13.37
N VAL A 26 -15.34 8.23 12.65
CA VAL A 26 -16.58 8.28 11.84
C VAL A 26 -16.58 7.18 10.79
N TYR A 27 -15.48 7.03 10.05
CA TYR A 27 -15.38 5.99 9.03
C TYR A 27 -15.39 4.60 9.66
N TRP A 28 -14.60 4.36 10.71
CA TRP A 28 -14.58 3.08 11.40
C TRP A 28 -15.96 2.68 11.94
N HIS A 29 -16.70 3.62 12.54
CA HIS A 29 -18.05 3.38 13.04
C HIS A 29 -19.01 2.92 11.93
N LYS A 30 -18.93 3.51 10.73
CA LYS A 30 -19.71 3.04 9.56
C LYS A 30 -19.39 1.58 9.22
N LEU A 31 -18.11 1.20 9.21
CA LEU A 31 -17.70 -0.19 8.94
C LEU A 31 -18.25 -1.16 10.00
N CYS A 32 -18.24 -0.77 11.27
CA CYS A 32 -18.80 -1.56 12.36
C CYS A 32 -20.31 -1.77 12.23
N LEU A 33 -21.05 -0.82 11.64
CA LEU A 33 -22.48 -0.96 11.39
C LEU A 33 -22.78 -1.91 10.23
N ILE A 34 -21.91 -1.98 9.22
CA ILE A 34 -22.08 -2.85 8.04
C ILE A 34 -21.73 -4.31 8.37
N ALA A 35 -20.69 -4.55 9.17
CA ALA A 35 -20.15 -5.89 9.41
C ALA A 35 -21.17 -6.96 9.89
N PRO A 36 -22.13 -6.66 10.79
CA PRO A 36 -23.14 -7.63 11.23
C PRO A 36 -24.02 -8.16 10.11
N GLU A 37 -24.34 -7.35 9.09
CA GLU A 37 -25.16 -7.75 7.94
C GLU A 37 -24.51 -8.90 7.15
N PHE A 38 -23.17 -8.97 7.19
CA PHE A 38 -22.36 -9.97 6.51
C PHE A 38 -21.82 -11.06 7.44
N LYS A 39 -22.29 -11.10 8.70
CA LYS A 39 -21.81 -12.04 9.74
C LYS A 39 -20.29 -11.96 9.94
N VAL A 40 -19.76 -10.74 9.88
CA VAL A 40 -18.34 -10.44 10.13
C VAL A 40 -18.18 -9.99 11.58
N GLY A 41 -17.32 -10.66 12.33
CA GLY A 41 -16.94 -10.21 13.67
C GLY A 41 -16.09 -8.95 13.59
N VAL A 42 -16.27 -8.01 14.51
CA VAL A 42 -15.48 -6.78 14.57
C VAL A 42 -14.91 -6.62 15.97
N THR A 43 -13.60 -6.41 16.04
CA THR A 43 -12.91 -6.05 17.29
C THR A 43 -12.24 -4.70 17.08
N THR A 44 -12.63 -3.69 17.86
CA THR A 44 -11.90 -2.42 17.91
C THR A 44 -10.79 -2.54 18.96
N HIS A 45 -9.55 -2.21 18.60
CA HIS A 45 -8.44 -2.26 19.55
C HIS A 45 -8.57 -1.15 20.62
N LYS A 46 -8.09 -1.42 21.83
CA LYS A 46 -8.06 -0.44 22.93
C LYS A 46 -7.38 0.88 22.53
N ASP A 47 -6.24 0.78 21.87
CA ASP A 47 -5.49 1.92 21.32
C ASP A 47 -5.65 2.00 19.78
N GLY A 48 -6.80 1.55 19.26
CA GLY A 48 -7.01 1.41 17.82
C GLY A 48 -6.88 2.72 17.07
N PHE A 49 -7.20 3.82 17.74
CA PHE A 49 -7.02 5.16 17.22
C PHE A 49 -5.69 5.78 17.65
N LYS A 50 -4.68 5.07 18.16
CA LYS A 50 -3.36 5.71 18.35
C LYS A 50 -2.80 6.15 16.97
N ARG A 51 -2.33 7.40 16.89
CA ARG A 51 -1.88 8.02 15.63
C ARG A 51 -0.42 7.68 15.44
N HIS A 52 -0.11 7.03 14.32
CA HIS A 52 1.24 6.73 13.87
C HIS A 52 1.58 7.63 12.71
N VAL A 53 2.62 8.45 12.87
CA VAL A 53 3.07 9.39 11.84
C VAL A 53 4.30 8.81 11.15
N ARG A 54 4.34 8.92 9.83
CA ARG A 54 5.52 8.58 9.03
C ARG A 54 5.64 9.47 7.81
N GLU A 55 6.87 9.75 7.43
CA GLU A 55 7.17 10.29 6.11
C GLU A 55 7.20 9.16 5.10
N VAL A 56 6.69 9.43 3.90
CA VAL A 56 6.73 8.53 2.76
C VAL A 56 7.33 9.27 1.57
N LEU A 57 8.47 8.77 1.08
CA LEU A 57 9.20 9.30 -0.07
C LEU A 57 9.24 8.25 -1.17
N PHE A 58 8.95 8.66 -2.41
CA PHE A 58 9.04 7.82 -3.60
C PHE A 58 10.23 8.26 -4.44
N TYR A 59 10.98 7.29 -4.97
CA TYR A 59 12.17 7.54 -5.76
C TYR A 59 12.04 6.89 -7.14
N ASP A 60 12.42 7.63 -8.17
CA ASP A 60 12.47 7.14 -9.55
C ASP A 60 13.49 7.97 -10.36
N THR A 61 13.78 7.54 -11.58
CA THR A 61 14.51 8.35 -12.57
C THR A 61 13.64 9.53 -13.05
N PRO A 62 14.23 10.57 -13.66
CA PRO A 62 13.46 11.66 -14.25
C PRO A 62 12.43 11.21 -15.30
N GLU A 63 12.68 10.08 -15.97
CA GLU A 63 11.82 9.48 -16.98
C GLU A 63 10.80 8.48 -16.41
N TYR A 64 10.79 8.26 -15.09
CA TYR A 64 9.92 7.33 -14.36
C TYR A 64 10.11 5.86 -14.77
N ASP A 65 11.36 5.43 -14.96
CA ASP A 65 11.69 4.09 -15.44
C ASP A 65 11.23 2.97 -14.49
N LEU A 66 11.25 3.18 -13.18
CA LEU A 66 10.74 2.18 -12.24
C LEU A 66 9.23 2.05 -12.42
N TYR A 67 8.49 3.15 -12.34
CA TYR A 67 7.03 3.13 -12.36
C TYR A 67 6.45 2.63 -13.69
N ARG A 68 7.06 3.01 -14.83
CA ARG A 68 6.68 2.51 -16.15
C ARG A 68 6.87 0.99 -16.28
N ASN A 69 7.80 0.43 -15.52
CA ASN A 69 8.13 -1.00 -15.51
C ASN A 69 7.60 -1.70 -14.25
N ALA A 70 6.52 -1.19 -13.65
CA ALA A 70 5.82 -1.80 -12.51
C ALA A 70 6.64 -1.91 -11.19
N PHE A 71 7.78 -1.23 -11.11
CA PHE A 71 8.56 -1.10 -9.88
C PHE A 71 8.21 0.18 -9.12
N ILE A 72 8.27 0.07 -7.79
CA ILE A 72 8.07 1.18 -6.86
C ILE A 72 9.20 1.11 -5.85
N LEU A 73 10.04 2.14 -5.81
CA LEU A 73 11.02 2.35 -4.76
C LEU A 73 10.52 3.41 -3.78
N ARG A 74 10.42 3.03 -2.52
CA ARG A 74 9.87 3.87 -1.45
C ARG A 74 10.76 3.82 -0.22
N LYS A 75 10.98 4.98 0.40
CA LYS A 75 11.49 5.09 1.76
C LYS A 75 10.37 5.54 2.70
N ARG A 76 10.32 4.99 3.91
CA ARG A 76 9.53 5.52 5.01
C ARG A 76 10.38 5.80 6.23
N THR A 77 10.13 6.95 6.84
CA THR A 77 10.71 7.35 8.12
C THR A 77 9.58 7.34 9.15
N PHE A 78 9.71 6.53 10.19
CA PHE A 78 8.74 6.49 11.29
C PHE A 78 9.06 7.57 12.31
N TYR A 79 8.05 8.03 13.05
CA TYR A 79 8.22 9.03 14.09
C TYR A 79 7.66 8.57 15.42
N THR A 80 8.47 8.73 16.47
CA THR A 80 8.10 8.53 17.86
C THR A 80 8.27 9.84 18.61
N ASP A 81 7.21 10.33 19.25
CA ASP A 81 7.20 11.58 20.01
C ASP A 81 7.77 12.79 19.21
N GLY A 82 7.53 12.81 17.90
CA GLY A 82 7.97 13.88 16.99
C GLY A 82 9.40 13.73 16.46
N TRP A 83 10.17 12.75 16.94
CA TRP A 83 11.52 12.46 16.47
C TRP A 83 11.51 11.35 15.41
N PRO A 84 12.33 11.43 14.34
CA PRO A 84 12.49 10.33 13.40
C PRO A 84 13.18 9.15 14.09
N ASP A 85 12.62 7.95 13.91
CA ASP A 85 13.24 6.71 14.37
C ASP A 85 14.60 6.48 13.64
N PRO A 86 15.60 5.86 14.29
CA PRO A 86 16.93 5.70 13.70
C PRO A 86 16.94 4.79 12.46
N ASP A 87 16.03 3.80 12.44
CA ASP A 87 15.87 2.86 11.34
C ASP A 87 14.71 3.26 10.44
N HIS A 88 14.96 3.30 9.13
CA HIS A 88 14.00 3.65 8.10
C HIS A 88 13.67 2.43 7.24
N GLU A 89 12.41 2.32 6.82
CA GLU A 89 11.95 1.27 5.91
C GLU A 89 12.28 1.66 4.47
N LEU A 90 13.10 0.86 3.78
CA LEU A 90 13.27 0.90 2.34
C LEU A 90 12.48 -0.25 1.72
N THR A 91 11.62 0.04 0.75
CA THR A 91 10.83 -0.98 0.04
C THR A 91 11.07 -0.87 -1.46
N LEU A 92 11.48 -1.98 -2.08
CA LEU A 92 11.27 -2.20 -3.50
C LEU A 92 10.04 -3.09 -3.66
N LYS A 93 9.09 -2.67 -4.49
CA LYS A 93 7.88 -3.42 -4.80
C LYS A 93 7.75 -3.57 -6.31
N PHE A 94 7.55 -4.79 -6.78
CA PHE A 94 7.02 -5.06 -8.12
C PHE A 94 5.51 -5.31 -8.02
N ARG A 95 4.71 -4.72 -8.91
CA ARG A 95 3.25 -4.87 -8.87
C ARG A 95 2.64 -5.04 -10.26
N HIS A 96 1.92 -6.13 -10.47
CA HIS A 96 1.33 -6.47 -11.75
C HIS A 96 -0.08 -7.09 -11.58
N PRO A 97 -1.03 -6.88 -12.53
CA PRO A 97 -2.36 -7.50 -12.48
C PRO A 97 -2.35 -9.02 -12.70
N GLU A 98 -1.36 -9.54 -13.41
CA GLU A 98 -1.20 -10.99 -13.64
C GLU A 98 -0.29 -11.63 -12.58
N LEU A 99 -0.79 -12.71 -11.97
CA LEU A 99 -0.11 -13.45 -10.91
C LEU A 99 1.24 -14.02 -11.38
N GLU A 100 1.26 -14.70 -12.52
CA GLU A 100 2.46 -15.37 -13.04
C GLU A 100 3.59 -14.37 -13.31
N THR A 101 3.25 -13.24 -13.94
CA THR A 101 4.18 -12.14 -14.20
C THR A 101 4.72 -11.55 -12.89
N ALA A 102 3.87 -11.35 -11.87
CA ALA A 102 4.31 -10.85 -10.56
C ALA A 102 5.22 -11.85 -9.82
N ALA A 103 4.88 -13.15 -9.88
CA ALA A 103 5.60 -14.21 -9.18
C ALA A 103 6.97 -14.53 -9.84
N ALA A 104 7.14 -14.19 -11.12
CA ALA A 104 8.38 -14.43 -11.86
C ALA A 104 9.50 -13.43 -11.53
N VAL A 105 9.18 -12.29 -10.90
CA VAL A 105 10.15 -11.23 -10.59
C VAL A 105 10.79 -11.48 -9.23
N ASP A 106 12.08 -11.80 -9.21
CA ASP A 106 12.82 -11.95 -7.96
C ASP A 106 13.22 -10.59 -7.36
N VAL A 107 12.53 -10.17 -6.30
CA VAL A 107 12.82 -8.93 -5.58
C VAL A 107 13.87 -9.10 -4.47
N THR A 108 14.49 -10.28 -4.34
CA THR A 108 15.48 -10.55 -3.31
C THR A 108 16.71 -9.65 -3.48
N PRO A 109 17.13 -8.94 -2.41
CA PRO A 109 18.24 -8.02 -2.52
C PRO A 109 19.58 -8.73 -2.36
N HIS A 110 20.58 -8.31 -3.12
CA HIS A 110 21.97 -8.73 -3.04
C HIS A 110 22.74 -7.92 -1.98
N ILE A 111 22.33 -8.04 -0.72
CA ILE A 111 23.00 -7.39 0.41
C ILE A 111 23.20 -8.34 1.58
N GLN A 112 24.14 -8.00 2.46
CA GLN A 112 24.25 -8.64 3.76
C GLN A 112 23.20 -8.05 4.70
N GLY A 113 22.39 -8.91 5.32
CA GLY A 113 21.37 -8.51 6.29
C GLY A 113 20.06 -9.24 6.09
N SER A 114 19.07 -8.92 6.93
CA SER A 114 17.73 -9.48 6.84
C SER A 114 16.87 -8.66 5.86
N ALA A 115 16.41 -9.32 4.79
CA ALA A 115 15.36 -8.79 3.92
C ALA A 115 14.04 -9.51 4.21
N ASN A 116 12.96 -8.75 4.27
CA ASN A 116 11.62 -9.31 4.45
C ASN A 116 10.88 -9.32 3.11
N ILE A 117 10.85 -10.49 2.49
CA ILE A 117 10.13 -10.72 1.23
C ILE A 117 8.66 -11.02 1.52
N LYS A 118 7.76 -10.30 0.85
CA LYS A 118 6.31 -10.47 1.00
C LYS A 118 5.64 -10.49 -0.36
N PHE A 119 5.02 -11.61 -0.69
CA PHE A 119 4.14 -11.71 -1.85
C PHE A 119 2.67 -11.64 -1.42
N LYS A 120 1.92 -10.71 -2.03
CA LYS A 120 0.55 -10.38 -1.64
C LYS A 120 -0.39 -10.32 -2.82
N GLU A 121 -1.64 -10.73 -2.59
CA GLU A 121 -2.78 -10.31 -3.40
C GLU A 121 -3.40 -9.04 -2.79
N GLU A 122 -3.42 -7.95 -3.55
CA GLU A 122 -4.07 -6.68 -3.22
C GLU A 122 -5.40 -6.57 -3.97
N LEU A 123 -6.52 -6.55 -3.24
CA LEU A 123 -7.85 -6.36 -3.79
C LEU A 123 -8.25 -4.88 -3.70
N LEU A 124 -8.57 -4.31 -4.86
CA LEU A 124 -8.95 -2.91 -5.03
C LEU A 124 -10.36 -2.81 -5.62
N PRO A 125 -11.08 -1.68 -5.43
CA PRO A 125 -12.30 -1.41 -6.18
C PRO A 125 -12.07 -1.45 -7.69
N LEU A 126 -13.15 -1.65 -8.44
CA LEU A 126 -13.14 -1.39 -9.88
C LEU A 126 -12.83 0.09 -10.13
N LYS A 127 -12.25 0.40 -11.28
CA LYS A 127 -11.82 1.76 -11.59
C LYS A 127 -12.98 2.76 -11.71
N GLU A 128 -14.10 2.31 -12.27
CA GLU A 128 -15.20 3.20 -12.68
C GLU A 128 -16.45 3.09 -11.81
N LYS A 129 -16.54 2.07 -10.93
CA LYS A 129 -17.72 1.85 -10.09
C LYS A 129 -17.41 1.17 -8.76
N VAL A 130 -18.26 1.43 -7.78
CA VAL A 130 -18.30 0.71 -6.49
C VAL A 130 -18.96 -0.67 -6.64
N GLY A 131 -18.86 -1.50 -5.60
CA GLY A 131 -19.52 -2.81 -5.52
C GLY A 131 -18.78 -3.95 -6.24
N GLY A 132 -17.56 -3.69 -6.72
CA GLY A 132 -16.73 -4.69 -7.39
C GLY A 132 -15.31 -4.73 -6.83
N MET A 133 -14.51 -5.63 -7.38
CA MET A 133 -13.10 -5.74 -7.00
C MET A 133 -12.24 -6.24 -8.16
N ARG A 134 -10.95 -5.91 -8.11
CA ARG A 134 -9.89 -6.38 -8.99
C ARG A 134 -8.64 -6.72 -8.19
N SER A 135 -7.86 -7.67 -8.65
CA SER A 135 -6.59 -8.05 -8.00
C SER A 135 -5.40 -7.33 -8.63
N LEU A 136 -4.44 -6.97 -7.79
CA LEU A 136 -3.05 -6.69 -8.16
C LEU A 136 -2.17 -7.57 -7.29
N PHE A 137 -1.11 -8.14 -7.87
CA PHE A 137 -0.16 -8.96 -7.13
C PHE A 137 1.09 -8.14 -6.85
N SER A 138 1.51 -8.08 -5.59
CA SER A 138 2.67 -7.30 -5.17
C SER A 138 3.76 -8.15 -4.53
N HIS A 139 4.92 -8.17 -5.16
CA HIS A 139 6.13 -8.81 -4.63
C HIS A 139 7.02 -7.71 -4.03
N ASN A 140 7.17 -7.76 -2.72
CA ASN A 140 7.80 -6.69 -1.94
C ASN A 140 9.08 -7.22 -1.31
N CYS A 141 10.16 -6.46 -1.42
CA CYS A 141 11.31 -6.57 -0.54
C CYS A 141 11.33 -5.37 0.41
N VAL A 142 11.30 -5.66 1.71
CA VAL A 142 11.36 -4.65 2.78
C VAL A 142 12.67 -4.78 3.54
N LEU A 143 13.41 -3.67 3.63
CA LEU A 143 14.68 -3.53 4.32
C LEU A 143 14.54 -2.49 5.43
N MET A 144 15.13 -2.73 6.60
CA MET A 144 15.35 -1.70 7.61
C MET A 144 16.78 -1.17 7.45
N THR A 145 16.93 0.14 7.30
CA THR A 145 18.21 0.79 6.97
C THR A 145 18.47 1.97 7.90
N PRO A 146 19.71 2.19 8.36
CA PRO A 146 20.03 3.32 9.21
C PRO A 146 20.04 4.61 8.37
N GLY A 147 19.04 5.48 8.55
CA GLY A 147 19.12 6.86 8.05
C GLY A 147 19.28 7.06 6.54
N LEU A 148 19.15 6.03 5.69
CA LEU A 148 19.65 6.03 4.30
C LEU A 148 19.14 7.23 3.49
N VAL A 149 20.05 7.97 2.87
CA VAL A 149 19.74 9.00 1.88
C VAL A 149 19.95 8.39 0.50
N LEU A 150 18.88 8.34 -0.29
CA LEU A 150 18.93 7.84 -1.67
C LEU A 150 19.25 8.99 -2.62
N ASN A 151 20.49 9.04 -3.07
CA ASN A 151 21.00 9.94 -4.12
C ASN A 151 21.85 9.18 -5.15
N GLU A 152 21.68 7.86 -5.20
CA GLU A 152 22.50 6.95 -6.00
C GLU A 152 22.00 6.89 -7.45
N GLY A 153 22.85 6.40 -8.35
CA GLY A 153 22.44 6.02 -9.70
C GLY A 153 21.56 4.77 -9.69
N LEU A 154 20.64 4.64 -10.65
CA LEU A 154 19.83 3.44 -10.81
C LEU A 154 20.69 2.18 -10.93
N GLU A 155 21.88 2.26 -11.54
CA GLU A 155 22.83 1.15 -11.62
C GLU A 155 23.22 0.60 -10.23
N ARG A 156 23.45 1.47 -9.23
CA ARG A 156 23.77 1.02 -7.87
C ARG A 156 22.57 0.40 -7.18
N ILE A 157 21.37 0.92 -7.43
CA ILE A 157 20.14 0.30 -6.93
C ILE A 157 19.93 -1.08 -7.57
N ALA A 158 20.24 -1.23 -8.85
CA ALA A 158 20.14 -2.50 -9.57
C ALA A 158 21.22 -3.53 -9.17
N GLN A 159 22.34 -3.09 -8.58
CA GLN A 159 23.29 -4.00 -7.92
C GLN A 159 22.70 -4.61 -6.65
N VAL A 160 21.91 -3.82 -5.90
CA VAL A 160 21.17 -4.31 -4.73
C VAL A 160 19.95 -5.12 -5.16
N PHE A 161 19.25 -4.73 -6.23
CA PHE A 161 18.04 -5.41 -6.71
C PHE A 161 18.19 -5.84 -8.17
N PRO A 162 18.73 -7.04 -8.43
CA PRO A 162 19.11 -7.47 -9.77
C PRO A 162 17.97 -7.52 -10.79
N ALA A 163 16.73 -7.75 -10.35
CA ALA A 163 15.56 -7.71 -11.22
C ALA A 163 15.47 -6.42 -12.04
N LEU A 164 15.92 -5.28 -11.49
CA LEU A 164 15.90 -4.02 -12.21
C LEU A 164 16.74 -4.04 -13.50
N ASN A 165 17.82 -4.83 -13.57
CA ASN A 165 18.66 -4.92 -14.77
C ASN A 165 17.92 -5.51 -15.98
N GLY A 166 16.96 -6.42 -15.73
CA GLY A 166 16.18 -7.07 -16.79
C GLY A 166 14.94 -6.29 -17.21
N HIS A 167 14.48 -5.36 -16.37
CA HIS A 167 13.18 -4.70 -16.53
C HIS A 167 13.27 -3.18 -16.75
N CYS A 168 14.31 -2.51 -16.28
CA CYS A 168 14.47 -1.06 -16.42
C CYS A 168 15.58 -0.76 -17.43
N PRO A 169 15.25 -0.22 -18.62
CA PRO A 169 16.22 0.01 -19.69
C PRO A 169 17.08 1.28 -19.49
N ALA A 170 16.90 2.00 -18.38
CA ALA A 170 17.52 3.30 -18.17
C ALA A 170 19.05 3.19 -18.28
N GLY A 171 19.66 4.21 -18.89
CA GLY A 171 21.11 4.28 -18.98
C GLY A 171 21.75 4.27 -17.59
N LYS A 172 22.93 3.66 -17.48
CA LYS A 172 23.69 3.48 -16.23
C LYS A 172 23.87 4.75 -15.38
N THR A 173 23.74 5.93 -15.99
CA THR A 173 23.93 7.24 -15.36
C THR A 173 22.65 7.88 -14.83
N ALA A 174 21.46 7.32 -15.06
CA ALA A 174 20.21 7.89 -14.56
C ALA A 174 20.21 7.90 -13.03
N GLN A 175 20.14 9.10 -12.42
CA GLN A 175 20.07 9.24 -10.97
C GLN A 175 18.63 9.08 -10.50
N ILE A 176 18.43 8.34 -9.41
CA ILE A 176 17.13 8.32 -8.75
C ILE A 176 16.99 9.59 -7.89
N SER A 177 15.79 10.17 -7.91
CA SER A 177 15.47 11.37 -7.14
C SER A 177 14.04 11.32 -6.62
N LEU A 178 13.69 12.24 -5.72
CA LEU A 178 12.34 12.32 -5.17
C LEU A 178 11.32 12.60 -6.27
N VAL A 179 10.38 11.69 -6.46
CA VAL A 179 9.30 11.82 -7.45
C VAL A 179 8.52 13.10 -7.19
N ASN A 180 8.45 13.96 -8.21
CA ASN A 180 7.75 15.25 -8.18
C ASN A 180 8.10 16.17 -7.01
N LYS A 181 9.27 15.96 -6.37
CA LYS A 181 9.71 16.68 -5.16
C LYS A 181 8.66 16.69 -4.05
N LEU A 182 7.83 15.64 -3.96
CA LEU A 182 6.68 15.58 -3.07
C LEU A 182 6.94 14.65 -1.88
N PRO A 183 7.38 15.18 -0.72
CA PRO A 183 7.34 14.42 0.52
C PRO A 183 5.91 14.32 1.04
N VAL A 184 5.48 13.10 1.35
CA VAL A 184 4.14 12.85 1.90
C VAL A 184 4.24 12.51 3.38
N VAL A 185 3.36 13.09 4.18
CA VAL A 185 3.17 12.69 5.59
C VAL A 185 1.96 11.78 5.66
N GLU A 186 2.15 10.55 6.12
CA GLU A 186 1.07 9.61 6.41
C GLU A 186 0.76 9.60 7.90
N VAL A 187 -0.50 9.82 8.24
CA VAL A 187 -1.04 9.54 9.58
C VAL A 187 -1.90 8.29 9.48
N GLN A 188 -1.55 7.25 10.22
CA GLN A 188 -2.28 5.98 10.26
C GLN A 188 -2.78 5.68 11.67
N VAL A 189 -3.97 5.07 11.74
CA VAL A 189 -4.51 4.40 12.92
C VAL A 189 -4.65 2.89 12.65
N ASN A 190 -4.35 2.07 13.65
CA ASN A 190 -4.46 0.60 13.60
C ASN A 190 -5.75 0.16 14.33
N VAL A 191 -6.88 0.49 13.71
CA VAL A 191 -8.22 0.56 14.35
C VAL A 191 -8.70 -0.72 15.00
N GLY A 192 -8.45 -1.88 14.41
CA GLY A 192 -9.06 -3.11 14.85
C GLY A 192 -8.81 -4.27 13.91
N GLU A 193 -9.71 -5.24 13.96
CA GLU A 193 -9.69 -6.42 13.11
C GLU A 193 -11.10 -6.92 12.78
N PHE A 194 -11.19 -7.62 11.65
CA PHE A 194 -12.39 -8.31 11.18
C PHE A 194 -12.18 -9.82 11.25
N ASP A 195 -13.14 -10.54 11.81
CA ASP A 195 -13.17 -12.01 11.82
C ASP A 195 -14.19 -12.51 10.78
N PHE A 196 -13.68 -13.13 9.72
CA PHE A 196 -14.49 -13.69 8.64
C PHE A 196 -14.88 -15.16 8.88
N GLY A 197 -14.54 -15.71 10.05
CA GLY A 197 -14.71 -17.11 10.42
C GLY A 197 -13.60 -18.01 9.88
N HIS A 198 -13.60 -19.26 10.33
CA HIS A 198 -12.65 -20.29 9.86
C HIS A 198 -11.17 -19.89 10.02
N GLY A 199 -10.85 -19.11 11.06
CA GLY A 199 -9.49 -18.65 11.34
C GLY A 199 -9.01 -17.47 10.46
N LEU A 200 -9.85 -16.94 9.57
CA LEU A 200 -9.49 -15.81 8.72
C LEU A 200 -9.76 -14.49 9.45
N VAL A 201 -8.75 -14.01 10.18
CA VAL A 201 -8.77 -12.72 10.86
C VAL A 201 -7.94 -11.70 10.08
N ALA A 202 -8.49 -10.51 9.83
CA ALA A 202 -7.83 -9.46 9.08
C ALA A 202 -7.66 -8.18 9.91
N LYS A 203 -6.42 -7.71 10.03
CA LYS A 203 -6.11 -6.45 10.72
C LYS A 203 -6.49 -5.26 9.85
N ALA A 204 -7.16 -4.28 10.44
CA ALA A 204 -7.68 -3.11 9.77
C ALA A 204 -6.87 -1.84 10.12
N THR A 205 -6.64 -1.00 9.12
CA THR A 205 -6.00 0.31 9.26
C THR A 205 -6.76 1.36 8.47
N ILE A 206 -6.70 2.60 8.96
CA ILE A 206 -7.13 3.78 8.20
C ILE A 206 -5.96 4.76 8.20
N ALA A 207 -5.64 5.33 7.05
CA ALA A 207 -4.55 6.28 6.89
C ALA A 207 -4.99 7.48 6.05
N VAL A 208 -4.38 8.64 6.30
CA VAL A 208 -4.47 9.81 5.44
C VAL A 208 -3.08 10.28 5.05
N TRP A 209 -2.90 10.57 3.77
CA TRP A 209 -1.73 11.26 3.23
C TRP A 209 -1.98 12.75 3.22
N ARG A 210 -1.02 13.51 3.71
CA ARG A 210 -1.02 14.97 3.72
C ARG A 210 0.24 15.50 3.06
N GLU A 211 0.11 16.61 2.35
CA GLU A 211 1.27 17.36 1.85
C GLU A 211 2.00 18.01 3.03
N ARG A 212 3.34 17.94 3.05
CA ARG A 212 4.12 18.29 4.25
C ARG A 212 4.05 19.78 4.61
N VAL A 213 3.93 20.67 3.62
CA VAL A 213 4.03 22.13 3.79
C VAL A 213 2.66 22.74 4.10
N SER A 214 1.63 22.36 3.34
CA SER A 214 0.26 22.87 3.47
C SER A 214 -0.62 22.06 4.42
N GLU A 215 -0.15 20.88 4.85
CA GLU A 215 -0.89 19.89 5.65
C GLU A 215 -2.21 19.43 5.00
N THR A 216 -2.42 19.74 3.73
CA THR A 216 -3.66 19.42 3.02
C THR A 216 -3.72 17.92 2.75
N SER A 217 -4.88 17.32 3.05
CA SER A 217 -5.17 15.91 2.73
C SER A 217 -5.11 15.67 1.22
N ILE A 218 -4.27 14.71 0.81
CA ILE A 218 -4.09 14.27 -0.58
C ILE A 218 -5.02 13.11 -0.88
N VAL A 219 -5.05 12.11 0.00
CA VAL A 219 -5.87 10.90 -0.15
C VAL A 219 -5.95 10.15 1.17
N GLY A 220 -7.11 9.58 1.49
CA GLY A 220 -7.25 8.60 2.55
C GLY A 220 -7.13 7.17 2.02
N GLU A 221 -6.90 6.20 2.90
CA GLU A 221 -6.95 4.78 2.57
C GLU A 221 -7.48 4.02 3.77
N PHE A 222 -8.43 3.14 3.50
CA PHE A 222 -8.79 2.08 4.41
C PHE A 222 -8.26 0.77 3.86
N ALA A 223 -7.67 -0.04 4.74
CA ALA A 223 -7.22 -1.36 4.39
C ALA A 223 -7.57 -2.38 5.47
N PHE A 224 -7.84 -3.62 5.07
CA PHE A 224 -7.76 -4.76 5.98
C PHE A 224 -6.99 -5.90 5.34
N GLN A 225 -6.16 -6.57 6.12
CA GLN A 225 -5.24 -7.59 5.63
C GLN A 225 -5.32 -8.86 6.46
N ALA A 226 -5.65 -9.97 5.80
CA ALA A 226 -5.51 -11.31 6.36
C ALA A 226 -4.13 -11.89 6.02
N LYS A 227 -3.54 -12.60 6.99
CA LYS A 227 -2.34 -13.42 6.79
C LYS A 227 -2.73 -14.89 6.92
N PHE A 228 -2.20 -15.74 6.05
CA PHE A 228 -2.41 -17.19 6.06
C PHE A 228 -1.15 -17.90 5.62
N ASP A 229 -1.03 -19.17 5.98
CA ASP A 229 0.18 -19.95 5.69
C ASP A 229 0.24 -20.39 4.24
N ARG A 230 -0.88 -20.77 3.63
CA ARG A 230 -0.94 -21.14 2.21
C ARG A 230 -2.22 -20.67 1.55
N TYR A 231 -2.12 -20.17 0.33
CA TYR A 231 -3.25 -19.63 -0.42
C TYR A 231 -4.36 -20.66 -0.69
N ASP A 232 -3.98 -21.92 -0.94
CA ASP A 232 -4.89 -23.03 -1.21
C ASP A 232 -5.65 -23.53 0.04
N THR A 233 -5.17 -23.20 1.24
CA THR A 233 -5.84 -23.57 2.50
C THR A 233 -6.90 -22.57 2.96
N LEU A 234 -7.06 -21.47 2.22
CA LEU A 234 -7.99 -20.41 2.57
C LEU A 234 -9.44 -20.90 2.40
N HIS A 235 -10.18 -20.99 3.50
CA HIS A 235 -11.54 -21.55 3.48
C HIS A 235 -12.50 -20.68 2.65
N ASP A 236 -13.14 -21.29 1.64
CA ASP A 236 -13.98 -20.59 0.65
C ASP A 236 -15.04 -19.68 1.28
N LYS A 237 -15.77 -20.15 2.31
CA LYS A 237 -16.79 -19.31 2.98
C LYS A 237 -16.22 -18.05 3.62
N ALA A 238 -15.03 -18.13 4.23
CA ALA A 238 -14.40 -16.97 4.85
C ALA A 238 -13.86 -16.01 3.78
N ARG A 239 -13.31 -16.56 2.69
CA ARG A 239 -12.93 -15.79 1.49
C ARG A 239 -14.11 -15.02 0.93
N THR A 240 -15.19 -15.72 0.58
CA THR A 240 -16.40 -15.11 0.01
C THR A 240 -16.95 -14.03 0.93
N ARG A 241 -17.01 -14.28 2.24
CA ARG A 241 -17.48 -13.29 3.22
C ARG A 241 -16.61 -12.03 3.22
N SER A 242 -15.28 -12.18 3.17
CA SER A 242 -14.37 -11.03 3.11
C SER A 242 -14.51 -10.22 1.82
N GLU A 243 -14.78 -10.88 0.70
CA GLU A 243 -15.01 -10.25 -0.60
C GLU A 243 -16.38 -9.55 -0.66
N GLU A 244 -17.43 -10.16 -0.12
CA GLU A 244 -18.77 -9.56 -0.01
C GLU A 244 -18.75 -8.34 0.90
N PHE A 245 -18.11 -8.45 2.07
CA PHE A 245 -17.94 -7.33 2.99
C PHE A 245 -17.17 -6.18 2.33
N PHE A 246 -16.09 -6.49 1.60
CA PHE A 246 -15.33 -5.47 0.87
C PHE A 246 -16.18 -4.72 -0.16
N LYS A 247 -17.05 -5.41 -0.90
CA LYS A 247 -17.96 -4.78 -1.86
C LYS A 247 -19.01 -3.93 -1.14
N ALA A 248 -19.58 -4.46 -0.05
CA ALA A 248 -20.61 -3.79 0.73
C ALA A 248 -20.13 -2.46 1.33
N ILE A 249 -18.89 -2.40 1.83
CA ILE A 249 -18.30 -1.15 2.33
C ILE A 249 -18.30 -0.07 1.25
N GLN A 250 -18.02 -0.44 0.00
CA GLN A 250 -18.02 0.52 -1.11
C GLN A 250 -19.42 1.05 -1.41
N GLU A 251 -20.43 0.18 -1.32
CA GLU A 251 -21.83 0.50 -1.65
C GLU A 251 -22.57 1.24 -0.54
N HIS A 252 -22.22 0.98 0.72
CA HIS A 252 -22.87 1.60 1.90
C HIS A 252 -22.18 2.90 2.34
N ALA A 253 -20.92 3.11 1.93
CA ALA A 253 -20.18 4.35 2.16
C ALA A 253 -19.58 4.94 0.86
N PRO A 254 -20.34 5.06 -0.25
CA PRO A 254 -19.81 5.48 -1.55
C PRO A 254 -19.31 6.93 -1.50
N GLU A 255 -19.81 7.73 -0.56
CA GLU A 255 -19.42 9.10 -0.33
C GLU A 255 -18.00 9.23 0.23
N TRP A 256 -17.43 8.13 0.75
CA TRP A 256 -16.02 8.03 1.17
C TRP A 256 -15.12 7.49 0.08
N VAL A 257 -15.63 6.72 -0.89
CA VAL A 257 -14.78 6.00 -1.85
C VAL A 257 -14.23 6.94 -2.92
N GLN A 258 -12.91 6.86 -3.13
CA GLN A 258 -12.19 7.45 -4.25
C GLN A 258 -11.84 6.32 -5.24
N LEU A 259 -12.35 6.43 -6.48
CA LEU A 259 -12.12 5.44 -7.53
C LEU A 259 -11.05 5.91 -8.54
N GLY A 260 -10.71 5.04 -9.48
CA GLY A 260 -9.90 5.38 -10.66
C GLY A 260 -8.39 5.56 -10.44
N THR A 261 -7.86 5.37 -9.22
CA THR A 261 -6.43 5.61 -8.95
C THR A 261 -5.84 4.70 -7.88
N THR A 262 -4.53 4.82 -7.65
CA THR A 262 -3.78 4.23 -6.54
C THR A 262 -2.99 5.35 -5.83
N LYS A 263 -2.64 5.13 -4.56
CA LYS A 263 -1.74 6.04 -3.81
C LYS A 263 -0.45 6.34 -4.59
N THR A 264 0.15 5.31 -5.17
CA THR A 264 1.34 5.43 -6.03
C THR A 264 1.04 6.31 -7.24
N SER A 265 -0.02 6.00 -8.00
CA SER A 265 -0.42 6.79 -9.18
C SER A 265 -0.63 8.26 -8.86
N LEU A 266 -1.20 8.60 -7.70
CA LEU A 266 -1.37 9.99 -7.26
C LEU A 266 -0.04 10.73 -7.09
N VAL A 267 1.00 10.06 -6.59
CA VAL A 267 2.33 10.67 -6.40
C VAL A 267 3.01 10.91 -7.75
N TYR A 268 2.98 9.92 -8.65
CA TYR A 268 3.61 10.03 -9.97
C TYR A 268 2.89 11.01 -10.90
N ASN A 269 1.57 11.13 -10.76
CA ASN A 269 0.74 12.05 -11.57
C ASN A 269 0.52 13.42 -10.92
N PHE A 270 1.16 13.68 -9.78
CA PHE A 270 1.06 14.96 -9.10
C PHE A 270 1.66 16.07 -9.98
N GLY A 271 0.90 17.14 -10.26
CA GLY A 271 1.42 18.30 -10.99
C GLY A 271 1.27 18.29 -12.52
N LYS A 272 0.38 17.45 -13.09
CA LYS A 272 -0.12 17.44 -14.50
C LYS A 272 0.64 16.58 -15.53
N GLN A 273 1.68 15.83 -15.19
CA GLN A 273 2.21 14.80 -16.08
C GLN A 273 1.48 13.47 -15.84
N VAL A 274 0.77 12.97 -16.86
CA VAL A 274 0.15 11.64 -16.80
C VAL A 274 1.22 10.61 -17.17
N VAL A 275 1.63 9.82 -16.20
CA VAL A 275 2.54 8.69 -16.33
C VAL A 275 1.72 7.40 -16.23
N ALA A 276 1.71 6.64 -17.31
CA ALA A 276 1.11 5.31 -17.33
C ALA A 276 2.05 4.28 -16.70
N SER A 277 1.47 3.33 -15.97
CA SER A 277 2.16 2.14 -15.45
C SER A 277 1.42 0.89 -15.85
N GLN A 278 2.08 -0.26 -15.74
CA GLN A 278 1.49 -1.58 -16.03
C GLN A 278 0.49 -2.05 -14.95
N GLU A 279 0.15 -1.19 -13.99
CA GLU A 279 -0.85 -1.47 -12.94
C GLU A 279 -2.30 -1.48 -13.46
N GLY A 280 -2.45 -1.19 -14.76
CA GLY A 280 -3.73 -1.00 -15.46
C GLY A 280 -4.18 0.43 -15.34
#